data_AF-A0A1D7YA03-F1
#
_entry.id   AF-A0A1D7YA03-F1
#
_cell.length_a   1.000
_cell.length_b   1.000
_cell.length_c   1.000
_cell.angle_alpha   90.00
_cell.angle_beta   90.00
_cell.angle_gamma   90.00
#
_symmetry.space_group_name_H-M   'P 1'
#
loop_
_entity.id
_entity.type
_entity.pdbx_description
1 polymer ?
#
loop_
_entity_poly.entity_id
_entity_poly.type
_entity_poly.pdbx_seq_one_letter_code
_entity_poly.pdbx_strand_id
1 'polypeptide(L)'
;MAVDLAALEKKLLDWVVEWNEGEYDGELDAETDLFAAGVLDSMGFTGLIAYLEDEADIEFDYEHAEEAGAVSLRGLLAYCFPTAAAADA
;
A
#
# COMPACT_ATOMS: atom_id res chain seq x y z
N MET A 1 1.94 -8.22 18.29
CA MET A 1 2.28 -6.79 18.31
C MET A 1 1.14 -6.08 17.58
N ALA A 2 0.64 -4.94 18.06
CA ALA A 2 -0.38 -4.20 17.30
C ALA A 2 0.34 -3.37 16.24
N VAL A 3 0.05 -3.59 14.97
CA VAL A 3 0.58 -2.76 13.88
C VAL A 3 -0.15 -1.43 13.91
N ASP A 4 0.60 -0.32 13.93
CA ASP A 4 0.05 1.02 13.79
C ASP A 4 -0.19 1.30 12.30
N LEU A 5 -1.42 1.04 11.83
CA LEU A 5 -1.77 1.16 10.42
C LEU A 5 -1.65 2.60 9.90
N ALA A 6 -1.92 3.61 10.73
CA ALA A 6 -1.80 5.00 10.30
C ALA A 6 -0.33 5.39 10.09
N ALA A 7 0.55 4.93 10.97
CA ALA A 7 1.99 5.11 10.80
C ALA A 7 2.53 4.34 9.58
N LEU A 8 2.04 3.11 9.36
CA LEU A 8 2.43 2.29 8.21
C LEU A 8 1.94 2.91 6.89
N GLU A 9 0.67 3.32 6.81
CA GLU A 9 0.10 4.00 5.63
C GLU A 9 0.94 5.21 5.24
N LYS A 10 1.31 6.04 6.22
CA LYS A 10 2.18 7.20 5.98
C LYS A 10 3.54 6.79 5.41
N LYS A 11 4.18 5.77 5.96
CA LYS A 11 5.48 5.28 5.45
C LYS A 11 5.37 4.77 4.03
N LEU A 12 4.31 4.03 3.70
CA LEU A 12 4.08 3.54 2.34
C LEU A 12 3.86 4.71 1.38
N LEU A 13 3.09 5.72 1.78
CA LEU A 13 2.88 6.93 0.98
C LEU A 13 4.20 7.68 0.73
N ASP A 14 4.98 7.91 1.79
CA ASP A 14 6.29 8.55 1.68
C ASP A 14 7.21 7.76 0.73
N TRP A 15 7.24 6.42 0.84
CA TRP A 15 8.01 5.56 -0.06
C TRP A 15 7.57 5.70 -1.53
N VAL A 16 6.27 5.75 -1.80
CA VAL A 16 5.74 5.92 -3.16
C VAL A 16 6.10 7.29 -3.75
N VAL A 17 6.06 8.34 -2.93
CA VAL A 17 6.48 9.69 -3.33
C VAL A 17 7.97 9.72 -3.65
N GLU A 18 8.81 9.10 -2.81
CA GLU A 18 10.25 8.99 -3.04
C GLU A 18 10.59 8.14 -4.28
N TRP A 19 9.86 7.05 -4.51
CA TRP A 19 10.02 6.19 -5.69
C TRP A 19 9.79 6.96 -6.99
N ASN A 20 8.80 7.85 -7.00
CA ASN A 20 8.49 8.70 -8.15
C ASN A 20 9.39 9.94 -8.24
N GLU A 21 10.46 10.03 -7.43
CA GLU A 21 11.36 11.19 -7.35
C GLU A 21 10.62 12.52 -7.07
N GLY A 22 9.42 12.44 -6.48
CA GLY A 22 8.53 13.59 -6.30
C GLY A 22 7.93 14.16 -7.60
N GLU A 23 8.06 13.47 -8.74
CA GLU A 23 7.53 13.89 -10.04
C GLU A 23 6.02 13.66 -10.21
N TYR A 24 5.37 13.01 -9.24
CA TYR A 24 3.92 12.87 -9.23
C TYR A 24 3.24 14.17 -8.81
N ASP A 25 2.77 14.94 -9.78
CA ASP A 25 2.04 16.21 -9.61
C ASP A 25 0.54 16.02 -9.27
N GLY A 26 0.07 14.78 -9.15
CA GLY A 26 -1.32 14.47 -8.78
C GLY A 26 -1.55 14.48 -7.26
N GLU A 27 -2.81 14.57 -6.85
CA GLU A 27 -3.18 14.36 -5.45
C GLU A 27 -3.09 12.86 -5.14
N LEU A 28 -1.98 12.45 -4.51
CA LEU A 28 -1.77 11.06 -4.09
C LEU A 28 -2.30 10.89 -2.66
N ASP A 29 -3.36 10.11 -2.52
CA ASP A 29 -3.91 9.73 -1.22
C ASP A 29 -3.92 8.19 -1.06
N ALA A 30 -4.33 7.73 0.12
CA ALA A 30 -4.37 6.30 0.43
C ALA A 30 -5.44 5.52 -0.38
N GLU A 31 -6.42 6.21 -0.96
CA GLU A 31 -7.50 5.60 -1.76
C GLU A 31 -7.16 5.60 -3.27
N THR A 32 -6.11 6.29 -3.67
CA THR A 32 -5.64 6.39 -5.05
C THR A 32 -5.22 5.03 -5.58
N ASP A 33 -5.76 4.65 -6.74
CA ASP A 33 -5.34 3.46 -7.48
C ASP A 33 -3.95 3.71 -8.08
N LEU A 34 -2.94 3.06 -7.51
CA LEU A 34 -1.53 3.31 -7.81
C LEU A 34 -1.17 2.92 -9.25
N PHE A 35 -1.87 1.94 -9.83
CA PHE A 35 -1.66 1.50 -11.21
C PHE A 35 -2.42 2.38 -12.19
N ALA A 36 -3.71 2.63 -11.94
CA ALA A 36 -4.54 3.43 -12.84
C ALA A 36 -4.09 4.90 -12.87
N ALA A 37 -3.56 5.42 -11.76
CA ALA A 37 -2.97 6.75 -11.69
C ALA A 37 -1.58 6.85 -12.33
N GLY A 38 -0.98 5.72 -12.74
CA GLY A 38 0.37 5.66 -13.30
C GLY A 38 1.45 6.01 -12.27
N VAL A 39 1.17 5.84 -10.98
CA VAL A 39 2.08 6.13 -9.87
C VAL A 39 3.09 5.00 -9.70
N LEU A 40 2.64 3.75 -9.89
CA LEU A 40 3.50 2.58 -9.84
C LEU A 40 3.27 1.69 -11.06
N ASP A 41 4.39 1.31 -11.69
CA ASP A 41 4.45 0.19 -12.60
C ASP A 41 4.60 -1.13 -11.83
N SER A 42 4.54 -2.27 -12.54
CA SER A 42 4.70 -3.61 -11.95
C SER A 42 5.96 -3.76 -11.07
N MET A 43 7.08 -3.12 -11.44
CA MET A 43 8.30 -3.13 -10.63
C MET A 43 8.19 -2.28 -9.36
N GLY A 44 7.57 -1.10 -9.46
CA GLY A 44 7.35 -0.23 -8.31
C GLY A 44 6.41 -0.88 -7.31
N PHE A 45 5.39 -1.60 -7.79
CA PHE A 45 4.50 -2.37 -6.93
C PHE A 45 5.23 -3.49 -6.19
N THR A 46 6.05 -4.31 -6.88
CA THR A 46 6.86 -5.33 -6.17
C THR A 46 7.79 -4.71 -5.12
N GLY A 47 8.37 -3.54 -5.41
CA GLY A 47 9.20 -2.79 -4.45
C GLY A 47 8.41 -2.33 -3.22
N LEU A 48 7.20 -1.80 -3.44
CA LEU A 48 6.30 -1.37 -2.37
C LEU A 48 5.88 -2.55 -1.48
N ILE A 49 5.54 -3.70 -2.07
CA ILE A 49 5.17 -4.89 -1.32
C ILE A 49 6.35 -5.37 -0.47
N ALA A 50 7.56 -5.45 -1.03
CA ALA A 50 8.74 -5.85 -0.27
C ALA A 50 9.00 -4.90 0.92
N TYR A 51 8.77 -3.60 0.73
CA TYR A 51 8.87 -2.60 1.80
C TYR A 51 7.80 -2.81 2.88
N LEU A 52 6.55 -3.09 2.49
CA LEU A 52 5.46 -3.42 3.40
C LEU A 52 5.75 -4.69 4.23
N GLU A 53 6.25 -5.74 3.60
CA GLU A 53 6.62 -7.01 4.26
C GLU A 53 7.69 -6.78 5.34
N ASP A 54 8.72 -5.99 5.05
CA ASP A 54 9.80 -5.66 5.99
C ASP A 54 9.31 -4.77 7.16
N GLU A 55 8.51 -3.74 6.86
CA GLU A 55 8.03 -2.80 7.88
C GLU A 55 7.01 -3.42 8.84
N ALA A 56 6.20 -4.36 8.37
CA ALA A 56 5.14 -4.97 9.16
C ALA A 56 5.44 -6.41 9.61
N ASP A 57 6.58 -6.98 9.21
CA ASP A 57 6.97 -8.37 9.49
C ASP A 57 5.89 -9.37 9.04
N ILE A 58 5.44 -9.23 7.79
CA ILE A 58 4.39 -10.06 7.16
C ILE A 58 4.85 -10.69 5.85
N GLU A 59 4.09 -11.65 5.35
CA GLU A 59 4.22 -12.21 4.00
C GLU A 59 2.97 -11.82 3.20
N PHE A 60 3.18 -11.22 2.03
CA PHE A 60 2.10 -10.75 1.16
C PHE A 60 1.60 -11.86 0.23
N ASP A 61 0.29 -12.13 0.26
CA ASP A 61 -0.34 -13.08 -0.65
C ASP A 61 -0.68 -12.42 -2.00
N TYR A 62 0.13 -12.67 -3.02
CA TYR A 62 -0.09 -12.16 -4.36
C TYR A 62 -1.25 -12.85 -5.12
N GLU A 63 -1.67 -14.04 -4.71
CA GLU A 63 -2.58 -14.89 -5.49
C GLU A 63 -3.97 -14.24 -5.62
N HIS A 64 -4.43 -13.51 -4.60
CA HIS A 64 -5.76 -12.89 -4.55
C HIS A 64 -5.73 -11.36 -4.39
N ALA A 65 -4.54 -10.74 -4.47
CA ALA A 65 -4.35 -9.32 -4.19
C ALA A 65 -5.16 -8.41 -5.15
N GLU A 66 -5.11 -8.68 -6.46
CA GLU A 66 -5.83 -7.89 -7.46
C GLU A 66 -7.35 -8.03 -7.30
N GLU A 67 -7.84 -9.25 -7.06
CA GLU A 67 -9.27 -9.52 -6.85
C GLU A 67 -9.81 -8.88 -5.56
N ALA A 68 -8.95 -8.73 -4.54
CA ALA A 68 -9.26 -8.05 -3.29
C ALA A 68 -9.20 -6.52 -3.39
N GLY A 69 -8.82 -5.96 -4.54
CA GLY A 69 -8.70 -4.51 -4.73
C GLY A 69 -7.47 -3.93 -4.04
N ALA A 70 -6.39 -4.71 -3.87
CA ALA A 70 -5.11 -4.29 -3.29
C ALA A 70 -4.28 -3.43 -4.28
N VAL A 71 -4.94 -2.45 -4.91
CA VAL A 71 -4.37 -1.54 -5.92
C VAL A 71 -4.11 -0.14 -5.36
N SER A 72 -4.66 0.18 -4.19
CA SER A 72 -4.40 1.39 -3.42
C SER A 72 -3.70 1.06 -2.10
N LEU A 73 -3.06 2.03 -1.46
CA LEU A 73 -2.41 1.83 -0.15
C LEU A 73 -3.39 1.31 0.89
N ARG A 74 -4.60 1.86 0.91
CA ARG A 74 -5.66 1.43 1.82
C ARG A 74 -6.18 0.04 1.49
N GLY A 75 -6.30 -0.29 0.20
CA GLY A 75 -6.64 -1.64 -0.24
C GLY A 75 -5.60 -2.67 0.18
N LEU A 76 -4.31 -2.34 0.02
CA LEU A 76 -3.19 -3.17 0.47
C LEU A 76 -3.22 -3.42 1.98
N LEU A 77 -3.38 -2.37 2.78
CA LEU A 77 -3.45 -2.50 4.23
C LEU A 77 -4.68 -3.27 4.69
N ALA A 78 -5.84 -3.05 4.07
CA ALA A 78 -7.05 -3.80 4.37
C ALA A 78 -6.91 -5.30 4.03
N TYR A 79 -6.22 -5.62 2.94
CA TYR A 79 -5.94 -6.98 2.52
C TYR A 79 -4.98 -7.69 3.48
N CYS A 80 -3.91 -7.02 3.91
CA CYS A 80 -2.91 -7.58 4.84
C CYS A 80 -3.41 -7.65 6.28
N PHE A 81 -4.27 -6.72 6.68
CA PHE A 81 -4.75 -6.57 8.06
C PHE A 81 -6.29 -6.52 8.15
N PRO A 82 -6.99 -7.59 7.71
CA PRO A 82 -8.46 -7.58 7.59
C PRO A 82 -9.17 -7.41 8.94
N THR A 83 -8.55 -7.84 10.04
CA THR A 83 -9.10 -7.69 11.40
C THR A 83 -9.02 -6.27 11.97
N ALA A 84 -8.19 -5.40 11.40
CA ALA A 84 -8.06 -4.01 11.83
C ALA A 84 -9.04 -3.09 11.08
N ALA A 85 -9.39 -3.41 9.84
CA ALA A 85 -10.43 -2.71 9.08
C ALA A 85 -11.83 -2.82 9.70
N ALA A 86 -12.09 -3.87 10.48
CA ALA A 86 -13.37 -4.10 11.17
C ALA A 86 -13.55 -3.31 12.47
N ALA A 87 -12.54 -2.58 12.96
CA ALA A 87 -12.60 -1.86 14.23
C ALA A 87 -13.27 -0.49 14.16
N ASP A 88 -13.66 -0.01 12.97
CA ASP A 88 -14.30 1.29 12.72
C ASP A 88 -15.71 1.16 12.09
N ALA A 89 -16.37 0.01 12.25
CA ALA A 89 -17.75 -0.24 11.80
C ALA A 89 -18.78 -0.17 12.95
#